data_AF-A0A939FH69-F1
#
_entry.id   AF-A0A939FH69-F1
#
_cell.length_a   1.000
_cell.length_b   1.000
_cell.length_c   1.000
_cell.angle_alpha   90.00
_cell.angle_beta   90.00
_cell.angle_gamma   90.00
#
_symmetry.space_group_name_H-M   'P 1'
#
loop_
_entity.id
_entity.type
_entity.pdbx_description
1 polymer ?
#
loop_
_entity_poly.entity_id
_entity_poly.type
_entity_poly.pdbx_seq_one_letter_code
_entity_poly.pdbx_strand_id
1 'polypeptide(L)'
;SMASAWVATEIFRTRRVEEQTGQRKLFPIRLVDFDKLRDWELFDADRGYDVARKIREYFVPDFSRAAENEMKLGEAVTRLVRELRD
;
A
#
# COMPACT_ATOMS: atom_id res chain seq x y z
N SER A 1 -8.50 7.42 -5.74
CA SER A 1 -7.26 7.62 -6.54
C SER A 1 -6.08 7.78 -5.61
N MET A 2 -4.85 7.40 -6.02
CA MET A 2 -3.62 7.57 -5.21
C MET A 2 -3.32 9.05 -4.91
N ALA A 3 -3.80 9.98 -5.74
CA ALA A 3 -3.70 11.42 -5.51
C ALA A 3 -4.83 11.99 -4.61
N SER A 4 -5.66 11.14 -4.01
CA SER A 4 -6.78 11.59 -3.17
C SER A 4 -6.28 12.09 -1.80
N ALA A 5 -6.77 13.24 -1.37
CA ALA A 5 -6.52 13.78 -0.02
C ALA A 5 -6.96 12.81 1.08
N TRP A 6 -8.03 12.05 0.86
CA TRP A 6 -8.48 11.04 1.81
C TRP A 6 -7.46 9.89 1.94
N VAL A 7 -6.91 9.41 0.82
CA VAL A 7 -5.88 8.35 0.83
C VAL A 7 -4.62 8.82 1.55
N ALA A 8 -4.16 10.05 1.26
CA ALA A 8 -3.05 10.68 1.97
C ALA A 8 -3.29 10.74 3.49
N THR A 9 -4.48 11.22 3.89
CA THR A 9 -4.86 11.37 5.30
C THR A 9 -4.82 10.03 6.04
N GLU A 10 -5.39 8.98 5.46
CA GLU A 10 -5.41 7.66 6.11
C GLU A 10 -4.01 7.06 6.21
N ILE A 11 -3.18 7.21 5.18
CA ILE A 11 -1.78 6.77 5.23
C ILE A 11 -1.02 7.49 6.35
N PHE A 12 -1.11 8.82 6.43
CA PHE A 12 -0.43 9.59 7.47
C PHE A 12 -0.89 9.20 8.88
N ARG A 13 -2.20 9.02 9.07
CA ARG A 13 -2.77 8.55 10.35
C ARG A 13 -2.25 7.18 10.73
N THR A 14 -2.31 6.22 9.82
CA THR A 14 -1.83 4.85 10.06
C THR A 14 -0.35 4.86 10.41
N ARG A 15 0.49 5.57 9.65
CA ARG A 15 1.93 5.71 9.91
C ARG A 15 2.21 6.31 11.29
N ARG A 16 1.46 7.33 11.70
CA ARG A 16 1.59 7.91 13.04
C ARG A 16 1.29 6.88 14.13
N VAL A 17 0.25 6.07 13.94
CA VAL A 17 -0.09 5.01 14.89
C VAL A 17 0.98 3.92 14.91
N GLU A 18 1.49 3.48 13.76
CA GLU A 18 2.56 2.46 13.69
C GLU A 18 3.83 2.91 14.43
N GLU A 19 4.21 4.18 14.30
CA GLU A 19 5.37 4.74 15.01
C GLU A 19 5.14 4.87 16.52
N GLN A 20 3.92 5.20 16.93
CA GLN A 20 3.57 5.32 18.35
C GLN A 20 3.47 3.95 19.04
N THR A 21 2.96 2.93 18.35
CA THR A 21 2.70 1.61 18.94
C THR A 21 3.77 0.58 18.63
N GLY A 22 4.63 0.83 17.63
CA GLY A 22 5.56 -0.16 17.07
C GLY A 22 4.85 -1.30 16.32
N GLN A 23 3.53 -1.23 16.14
CA GLN A 23 2.76 -2.29 15.51
C GLN A 23 2.46 -1.92 14.05
N ARG A 24 2.75 -2.85 13.14
CA ARG A 24 2.37 -2.70 11.73
C ARG A 24 0.83 -2.78 11.59
N LYS A 25 0.26 -1.77 10.95
CA LYS A 25 -1.17 -1.63 10.64
C LYS A 25 -1.42 -1.39 9.15
N LEU A 26 -0.42 -0.92 8.41
CA LEU A 26 -0.52 -0.67 6.98
C LEU A 26 -0.23 -1.95 6.18
N PHE A 27 -1.20 -2.33 5.35
CA PHE A 27 -1.11 -3.46 4.40
C PHE A 27 -1.51 -2.98 3.00
N PRO A 28 -0.57 -2.42 2.23
CA PRO A 28 -0.86 -1.89 0.92
C PRO A 28 -1.08 -3.03 -0.09
N ILE A 29 -2.05 -2.86 -0.99
CA ILE A 29 -2.20 -3.65 -2.22
C ILE A 29 -2.10 -2.71 -3.42
N ARG A 30 -1.57 -3.17 -4.55
CA ARG A 30 -1.51 -2.34 -5.77
C ARG A 30 -2.58 -2.78 -6.77
N LEU A 31 -3.39 -1.81 -7.20
CA LEU A 31 -4.35 -1.96 -8.29
C LEU A 31 -3.78 -1.50 -9.64
N VAL A 32 -2.51 -1.10 -9.64
CA VAL A 32 -1.77 -0.60 -10.79
C VAL A 32 -0.46 -1.37 -10.93
N ASP A 33 0.14 -1.28 -12.11
CA ASP A 33 1.50 -1.78 -12.33
C ASP A 33 2.49 -1.12 -11.37
N PHE A 34 3.53 -1.87 -11.02
CA PHE A 34 4.50 -1.42 -10.04
C PHE A 34 5.25 -0.14 -10.47
N ASP A 35 5.41 0.09 -11.78
CA ASP A 35 6.04 1.31 -12.29
C ASP A 35 5.26 2.57 -11.89
N LYS A 36 3.92 2.53 -11.95
CA LYS A 36 3.09 3.66 -11.48
C LYS A 36 3.21 3.89 -9.97
N LEU A 37 3.45 2.83 -9.20
CA LEU A 37 3.73 2.94 -7.77
C LEU A 37 5.13 3.51 -7.51
N ARG A 38 6.11 3.19 -8.37
CA ARG A 38 7.48 3.72 -8.31
C ARG A 38 7.52 5.23 -8.53
N ASP A 39 6.74 5.71 -9.49
CA ASP A 39 6.68 7.12 -9.88
C ASP A 39 5.77 7.97 -8.98
N TRP A 40 5.03 7.35 -8.07
CA TRP A 40 4.11 8.06 -7.17
C TRP A 40 4.85 8.69 -5.98
N GLU A 41 4.50 9.91 -5.62
CA GLU A 41 5.05 10.64 -4.47
C GLU A 41 3.95 11.03 -3.49
N LEU A 42 4.29 11.00 -2.19
CA LEU A 42 3.45 11.45 -1.09
C LEU A 42 4.31 12.09 -0.02
N PHE A 43 4.66 13.36 -0.21
CA PHE A 43 5.52 14.10 0.72
C PHE A 43 4.78 14.43 2.02
N ASP A 44 5.39 14.08 3.15
CA ASP A 44 4.95 14.50 4.49
C ASP A 44 5.82 15.67 4.96
N ALA A 45 5.25 16.87 4.96
CA ALA A 45 5.95 18.10 5.33
C ALA A 45 6.30 18.16 6.82
N ASP A 46 5.53 17.50 7.70
CA ASP A 46 5.79 17.49 9.14
C ASP A 46 6.99 16.59 9.48
N ARG A 47 7.26 15.59 8.64
CA ARG A 47 8.32 14.60 8.85
C ARG A 47 9.52 14.75 7.92
N GLY A 48 9.37 15.50 6.84
CA GLY A 48 10.44 15.78 5.87
C GLY A 48 10.84 14.59 5.01
N TYR A 49 9.94 13.63 4.75
CA TYR A 49 10.22 12.50 3.85
C TYR A 49 9.03 12.11 2.98
N ASP A 50 9.32 11.45 1.86
CA ASP A 50 8.31 10.86 0.97
C ASP A 50 7.78 9.54 1.57
N VAL A 51 6.50 9.53 1.95
CA VAL A 51 5.83 8.36 2.50
C VAL A 51 5.57 7.31 1.43
N ALA A 52 5.43 7.69 0.15
CA ALA A 52 5.29 6.73 -0.94
C ALA A 52 6.55 5.84 -1.04
N ARG A 53 7.74 6.40 -0.80
CA ARG A 53 8.99 5.63 -0.70
C ARG A 53 8.92 4.58 0.40
N LYS A 54 8.37 4.92 1.57
CA LYS A 54 8.17 3.96 2.65
C LYS A 54 7.18 2.88 2.29
N ILE A 55 6.08 3.21 1.61
CA ILE A 55 5.11 2.21 1.13
C ILE A 55 5.77 1.20 0.18
N ARG A 56 6.72 1.64 -0.66
CA ARG A 56 7.47 0.75 -1.56
C ARG A 56 8.44 -0.22 -0.84
N GLU A 57 8.77 0.04 0.42
CA GLU A 57 9.54 -0.89 1.26
C GLU A 57 8.67 -2.05 1.78
N TYR A 58 7.34 -1.93 1.73
CA TYR A 58 6.43 -3.03 2.08
C TYR A 58 6.40 -4.04 0.93
N PHE A 59 6.07 -5.29 1.28
CA PHE A 59 5.50 -6.19 0.29
C PHE A 59 4.15 -5.63 -0.18
N VAL A 60 4.04 -5.31 -1.47
CA VAL A 60 2.81 -4.78 -2.09
C VAL A 60 2.27 -5.80 -3.10
N PRO A 61 1.34 -6.67 -2.71
CA PRO A 61 0.76 -7.68 -3.59
C PRO A 61 0.06 -7.05 -4.80
N ASP A 62 0.18 -7.73 -5.94
CA ASP A 62 -0.41 -7.32 -7.21
C ASP A 62 -1.88 -7.71 -7.32
N PHE A 63 -2.73 -6.70 -7.47
CA PHE A 63 -4.17 -6.81 -7.76
C PHE A 63 -4.56 -6.06 -9.04
N SER A 64 -3.59 -5.63 -9.87
CA SER A 64 -3.84 -4.88 -11.11
C SER A 64 -4.77 -5.59 -12.09
N ARG A 65 -4.76 -6.94 -12.08
CA ARG A 65 -5.59 -7.80 -12.92
C ARG A 65 -6.80 -8.40 -12.20
N ALA A 66 -7.03 -8.06 -10.93
CA ALA A 66 -8.07 -8.69 -10.12
C ALA A 66 -9.50 -8.44 -10.67
N ALA A 67 -9.69 -7.36 -11.41
CA ALA A 67 -10.97 -7.04 -12.05
C ALA A 67 -11.20 -7.78 -13.38
N GLU A 68 -10.21 -8.49 -13.93
CA GLU A 68 -10.36 -9.20 -15.21
C GLU A 68 -11.34 -10.37 -15.12
N ASN A 69 -11.27 -11.16 -14.04
CA ASN A 69 -12.19 -12.27 -13.74
C ASN A 69 -11.97 -12.80 -12.30
N GLU A 70 -12.91 -13.64 -11.86
CA GLU A 70 -12.88 -14.27 -10.51
C GLU A 70 -11.61 -15.09 -10.25
N MET A 71 -11.05 -15.74 -11.28
CA MET A 71 -9.82 -16.52 -11.15
C MET A 71 -8.63 -15.61 -10.79
N LYS A 72 -8.49 -14.45 -11.44
CA LYS A 72 -7.43 -13.47 -11.12
C LYS A 72 -7.58 -12.86 -9.73
N LEU A 73 -8.80 -12.58 -9.31
CA LEU A 73 -9.05 -12.18 -7.93
C LEU A 73 -8.65 -13.29 -6.94
N GLY A 74 -9.05 -14.53 -7.20
CA GLY A 74 -8.71 -15.69 -6.37
C GLY A 74 -7.20 -15.89 -6.21
N GLU A 75 -6.45 -15.86 -7.32
CA GLU A 75 -4.97 -15.95 -7.32
C GLU A 75 -4.33 -14.86 -6.44
N ALA A 76 -4.78 -13.61 -6.58
CA ALA A 76 -4.26 -12.48 -5.82
C ALA A 76 -4.57 -12.59 -4.31
N VAL A 77 -5.80 -13.00 -3.96
CA VAL A 77 -6.21 -13.21 -2.56
C VAL A 77 -5.46 -14.38 -1.93
N THR A 78 -5.30 -15.51 -2.62
CA THR A 78 -4.54 -16.66 -2.12
C THR A 78 -3.09 -16.26 -1.81
N ARG A 79 -2.47 -15.48 -2.71
CA ARG A 79 -1.12 -14.94 -2.48
C ARG A 79 -1.08 -14.04 -1.25
N LEU A 80 -2.02 -13.11 -1.12
CA LEU A 80 -2.11 -12.22 0.05
C LEU A 80 -2.25 -13.01 1.36
N VAL A 81 -3.16 -13.99 1.43
CA VAL A 81 -3.40 -14.78 2.65
C VAL A 81 -2.16 -15.58 3.06
N ARG A 82 -1.40 -16.12 2.08
CA ARG A 82 -0.15 -16.83 2.38
C ARG A 82 0.86 -15.91 3.05
N GLU A 83 1.05 -14.72 2.51
CA GLU A 83 2.05 -13.75 2.96
C GLU A 83 1.68 -13.04 4.27
N LEU A 84 0.39 -13.02 4.64
CA LEU A 84 -0.07 -12.50 5.94
C LEU A 84 0.05 -13.53 7.08
N ARG A 85 0.30 -14.80 6.77
CA ARG A 85 0.46 -15.88 7.76
C ARG A 85 1.91 -16.07 8.19
N ASP A 86 2.86 -15.60 7.39
CA ASP A 86 4.30 -15.60 7.65
C ASP A 86 4.72 -14.30 8.37
#